data_AF-A0AAX0BRD7-F1
#
_entry.id   AF-A0AAX0BRD7-F1
#
_cell.length_a   1.000
_cell.length_b   1.000
_cell.length_c   1.000
_cell.angle_alpha   90.00
_cell.angle_beta   90.00
_cell.angle_gamma   90.00
#
_symmetry.space_group_name_H-M   'P 1'
#
loop_
_entity.id
_entity.type
_entity.pdbx_description
1 polymer ?
#
loop_
_entity_poly.entity_id
_entity_poly.type
_entity_poly.pdbx_seq_one_letter_code
_entity_poly.pdbx_strand_id
1 'polypeptide(L)' 'MIDQSTVDESTELWLGEIEKKLDYKWWYAGHYHTSRVRDKVQIMFEDIEEFLHRKLDYQ' A
#
# COMPACT_ATOMS: atom_id res chain seq x y z
N MET A 1 -6.61 -11.61 22.24
CA MET A 1 -5.65 -12.03 21.18
C MET A 1 -6.44 -12.78 20.14
N ILE A 2 -6.32 -12.40 18.87
CA ILE A 2 -7.11 -12.98 17.77
C ILE A 2 -6.34 -14.18 17.21
N ASP A 3 -7.03 -15.30 16.99
CA ASP A 3 -6.47 -16.47 16.31
C ASP A 3 -6.15 -16.12 14.85
N GLN A 4 -4.87 -15.98 14.54
CA GLN A 4 -4.42 -15.57 13.21
C GLN A 4 -4.74 -16.59 12.13
N SER A 5 -4.95 -17.87 12.48
CA SER A 5 -5.34 -18.89 11.49
C SER A 5 -6.75 -18.68 10.92
N THR A 6 -7.55 -17.82 11.57
CA THR A 6 -8.91 -17.48 11.13
C THR A 6 -9.00 -16.20 10.31
N VAL A 7 -7.89 -15.47 10.18
CA VAL A 7 -7.83 -14.23 9.40
C VAL A 7 -7.61 -14.60 7.94
N ASP A 8 -8.45 -14.08 7.04
CA ASP A 8 -8.21 -14.21 5.60
C ASP A 8 -7.13 -13.21 5.17
N GLU A 9 -6.04 -13.74 4.64
CA GLU A 9 -4.89 -12.98 4.10
C GLU A 9 -4.79 -13.09 2.57
N SER A 10 -5.84 -13.59 1.91
CA SER A 10 -5.82 -13.84 0.46
C SER A 10 -5.54 -12.59 -0.37
N THR A 11 -5.94 -11.41 0.11
CA THR A 11 -5.70 -10.14 -0.56
C THR A 11 -4.22 -9.75 -0.49
N GLU A 12 -3.60 -9.87 0.68
CA GLU A 12 -2.18 -9.58 0.91
C GLU A 12 -1.29 -10.53 0.10
N LEU A 13 -1.65 -11.83 0.06
CA LEU A 13 -0.94 -12.82 -0.75
C LEU A 13 -1.03 -12.49 -2.25
N TRP A 14 -2.22 -12.14 -2.74
CA TRP A 14 -2.42 -11.77 -4.15
C TRP A 14 -1.64 -10.49 -4.53
N LEU A 15 -1.66 -9.47 -3.68
CA LEU A 15 -0.86 -8.26 -3.87
C LEU A 15 0.65 -8.56 -3.87
N GLY A 16 1.11 -9.44 -2.98
CA GLY A 16 2.50 -9.89 -2.95
C GLY A 16 2.95 -10.57 -4.25
N GLU A 17 2.06 -11.32 -4.90
CA GLU A 17 2.35 -11.93 -6.21
C GLU A 17 2.46 -10.89 -7.34
N ILE A 18 1.73 -9.78 -7.26
CA ILE A 18 1.85 -8.66 -8.19
C ILE A 18 3.16 -7.91 -7.97
N GLU A 19 3.49 -7.62 -6.71
CA GLU A 19 4.73 -6.93 -6.32
C GLU A 19 5.98 -7.63 -6.83
N LYS A 20 6.03 -8.97 -6.75
CA LYS A 20 7.16 -9.77 -7.27
C LYS A 20 7.35 -9.66 -8.79
N LYS A 21 6.32 -9.27 -9.54
CA LYS A 21 6.29 -9.32 -11.01
C LYS A 21 6.43 -7.95 -11.68
N LEU A 22 6.22 -6.87 -10.94
CA LEU A 22 6.22 -5.51 -11.50
C LEU A 22 7.36 -4.67 -10.94
N ASP A 23 8.03 -3.93 -11.81
CA ASP A 23 8.84 -2.79 -11.39
C ASP A 23 7.94 -1.54 -11.32
N TYR A 24 7.74 -1.04 -10.10
CA TYR A 24 6.86 0.08 -9.84
C TYR A 24 7.50 1.05 -8.84
N LYS A 25 7.08 2.31 -8.93
CA LYS A 25 7.61 3.39 -8.09
C LYS A 25 6.78 3.58 -6.83
N TRP A 26 5.45 3.54 -6.97
CA TRP A 26 4.53 3.83 -5.87
C TRP A 26 3.19 3.14 -6.09
N TRP A 27 2.57 2.69 -5.01
CA TRP A 27 1.17 2.24 -4.97
C TRP A 27 0.33 3.27 -4.23
N TYR A 28 -0.83 3.56 -4.81
CA TYR A 28 -1.85 4.38 -4.18
C TYR A 28 -3.06 3.49 -3.92
N ALA A 29 -3.48 3.41 -2.66
CA ALA A 29 -4.63 2.64 -2.20
C ALA A 29 -5.63 3.56 -1.49
N GLY A 30 -6.91 3.22 -1.53
CA GLY A 30 -7.97 3.96 -0.83
C GLY A 30 -8.70 3.07 0.17
N HIS A 31 -9.98 3.35 0.39
CA HIS A 31 -10.94 2.48 1.11
C HIS A 31 -10.82 2.39 2.64
N TYR A 32 -9.65 2.58 3.24
CA TYR A 32 -9.47 2.42 4.70
C TYR A 32 -9.84 3.65 5.54
N HIS A 33 -10.35 4.72 4.92
CA HIS A 33 -10.74 5.99 5.57
C HIS A 33 -9.63 6.55 6.49
N THR A 34 -8.40 6.44 6.03
CA THR A 34 -7.21 6.92 6.74
C THR A 34 -6.12 7.28 5.73
N SER A 35 -5.23 8.17 6.13
CA SER A 35 -4.07 8.58 5.32
C SER A 35 -2.81 8.01 5.95
N ARG A 36 -2.09 7.15 5.23
CA ARG A 36 -0.87 6.51 5.75
C ARG A 36 0.08 6.15 4.63
N VAL A 37 1.37 6.44 4.84
CA VAL A 37 2.45 5.97 3.98
C VAL A 37 3.23 4.87 4.69
N ARG A 38 3.53 3.80 3.98
CA ARG A 38 4.46 2.76 4.42
C ARG A 38 5.17 2.17 3.21
N ASP A 39 6.50 2.11 3.27
CA ASP A 39 7.34 1.63 2.17
C ASP A 39 7.01 2.38 0.86
N LYS A 40 6.58 1.66 -0.19
CA LYS A 40 6.16 2.24 -1.48
C LYS A 40 4.64 2.40 -1.61
N VAL A 41 3.88 2.24 -0.53
CA VAL A 41 2.42 2.25 -0.54
C VAL A 41 1.89 3.45 0.24
N GLN A 42 1.01 4.23 -0.39
CA GLN A 42 0.25 5.30 0.25
C GLN A 42 -1.24 4.93 0.25
N ILE A 43 -1.80 4.77 1.44
CA ILE A 43 -3.23 4.77 1.67
C ILE A 43 -3.68 6.22 1.72
N MET A 44 -4.63 6.57 0.86
CA MET A 44 -5.20 7.89 0.67
C MET A 44 -6.66 7.90 1.10
N PHE A 45 -7.10 9.01 1.70
CA PHE A 45 -8.51 9.22 1.99
C PHE A 45 -9.03 10.52 1.40
N GLU A 46 -8.72 11.65 2.03
CA GLU A 46 -9.08 13.00 1.52
C GLU A 46 -7.86 13.68 0.86
N ASP A 47 -6.79 12.91 0.63
CA ASP A 47 -5.54 13.40 0.08
C ASP A 47 -5.69 13.71 -1.42
N ILE A 48 -5.19 14.89 -1.82
CA ILE A 48 -4.97 15.24 -3.22
C ILE A 48 -3.47 15.27 -3.44
N GLU A 49 -2.98 14.42 -4.34
CA GLU A 49 -1.54 14.25 -4.58
C GLU A 49 -1.21 14.55 -6.03
N GLU A 50 -0.18 15.35 -6.25
CA GLU A 50 0.35 15.59 -7.59
C GLU A 50 1.09 14.35 -8.08
N PHE A 51 0.80 13.96 -9.32
CA PHE A 51 1.49 12.85 -9.96
C PHE A 51 2.88 13.27 -10.45
N LEU A 52 3.80 13.55 -9.53
CA LEU A 52 5.19 13.86 -9.83
C LEU A 52 6.12 12.96 -9.02
N HIS A 53 7.29 12.67 -9.61
CA HIS A 53 8.34 11.84 -9.02
C HIS A 53 8.69 12.34 -7.62
N ARG A 54 8.11 11.76 -6.57
CA ARG A 54 8.61 11.98 -5.21
C ARG A 54 10.09 11.59 -5.23
N LYS A 55 10.98 12.55 -4.93
CA LYS A 55 12.34 12.21 -4.55
C LYS A 55 12.21 11.40 -3.27
N LEU A 56 12.61 10.13 -3.37
CA LEU A 56 12.49 9.15 -2.31
C LEU A 56 13.48 9.46 -1.19
N ASP A 57 13.16 10.44 -0.36
CA ASP A 57 13.87 10.71 0.88
C ASP A 57 13.20 9.87 1.98
N TYR A 58 13.61 8.61 2.10
CA TYR A 58 13.19 7.74 3.20
C TYR A 58 13.88 8.21 4.49
N GLN A 59 13.11 8.68 5.47
CA GLN A 59 13.52 8.79 6.89
C GLN A 59 13.13 7.53 7.65
#